data_AF-A0A843GV59-F1
#
_entry.id   AF-A0A843GV59-F1
#
_cell.length_a   1.000
_cell.length_b   1.000
_cell.length_c   1.000
_cell.angle_alpha   90.00
_cell.angle_beta   90.00
_cell.angle_gamma   90.00
#
_symmetry.space_group_name_H-M   'P 1'
#
loop_
_entity.id
_entity.type
_entity.pdbx_description
1 polymer ?
#
loop_
_entity_poly.entity_id
_entity_poly.type
_entity_poly.pdbx_seq_one_letter_code
_entity_poly.pdbx_strand_id
1 'polypeptide(L)'
;MQYLERMRDRNGYQVALFPLPGFSISQTDYGTFSHHGGEEYWATDYLAIGSNGQRLYRQPCYAPVDIKCVFINQAEAMAVWESVERVHLANGMIDYLTITCYHDNDIEDGIYPYRVGQVIRQGYIFFKTGTGGTATGDHLHMETGYGRYLTQQSSARYTPEYKFHITDYTTPKRLHNYDALFINDTSPIDSPEHYIWVEFTDPILHEYTSKKFPWVLYSRKLREKRNS
;
A
#
# COMPACT_ATOMS: atom_id res chain seq x y z
N MET A 1 -3.40 2.58 19.26
CA MET A 1 -1.97 2.73 18.90
C MET A 1 -1.96 3.29 17.48
N GLN A 2 -1.52 4.54 17.31
CA GLN A 2 -1.67 5.30 16.06
C GLN A 2 -0.28 5.76 15.64
N TYR A 3 0.39 4.99 14.77
CA TYR A 3 1.76 5.28 14.37
C TYR A 3 2.04 4.69 12.97
N LEU A 4 1.97 5.57 11.98
CA LEU A 4 3.01 5.71 10.95
C LEU A 4 3.36 7.20 10.93
N GLU A 5 4.63 7.54 10.80
CA GLU A 5 5.12 8.91 10.68
C GLU A 5 4.33 9.67 9.61
N ARG A 6 4.08 10.95 9.85
CA ARG A 6 3.68 11.87 8.80
C ARG A 6 4.94 12.56 8.33
N MET A 7 5.28 12.38 7.07
CA MET A 7 6.57 12.82 6.55
C MET A 7 6.39 13.69 5.32
N ARG A 8 7.18 14.76 5.25
CA ARG A 8 7.30 15.64 4.09
C ARG A 8 8.76 15.80 3.72
N ASP A 9 9.02 15.93 2.42
CA ASP A 9 10.34 16.29 1.93
C ASP A 9 10.64 17.77 2.15
N ARG A 10 11.87 18.19 1.80
CA ARG A 10 12.30 19.60 1.90
C ARG A 10 11.48 20.62 1.09
N ASN A 11 10.74 20.15 0.09
CA ASN A 11 9.90 20.99 -0.76
C ASN A 11 8.44 20.99 -0.27
N GLY A 12 8.15 20.28 0.83
CA GLY A 12 6.83 20.20 1.43
C GLY A 12 5.92 19.13 0.82
N TYR A 13 6.38 18.29 -0.11
CA TYR A 13 5.59 17.16 -0.62
C TYR A 13 5.49 16.07 0.44
N GLN A 14 4.30 15.48 0.64
CA GLN A 14 4.21 14.29 1.49
C GLN A 14 5.02 13.16 0.88
N VAL A 15 5.75 12.44 1.73
CA VAL A 15 6.49 11.25 1.32
C VAL A 15 5.57 10.05 1.39
N ALA A 16 5.48 9.26 0.32
CA ALA A 16 4.60 8.11 0.26
C ALA A 16 5.16 6.94 1.09
N LEU A 17 4.49 6.63 2.21
CA LEU A 17 4.93 5.60 3.15
C LEU A 17 4.19 4.29 2.96
N PHE A 18 4.86 3.16 3.17
CA PHE A 18 4.22 1.85 3.08
C PHE A 18 3.14 1.68 4.17
N PRO A 19 1.95 1.14 3.84
CA PRO A 19 0.78 1.25 4.71
C PRO A 19 0.76 0.30 5.92
N LEU A 20 1.61 -0.74 5.96
CA LEU A 20 1.72 -1.68 7.07
C LEU A 20 2.95 -1.40 7.96
N PRO A 21 2.86 -1.62 9.28
CA PRO A 21 4.01 -1.50 10.19
C PRO A 21 5.03 -2.65 10.05
N GLY A 22 4.60 -3.81 9.57
CA GLY A 22 5.45 -4.96 9.33
C GLY A 22 4.77 -5.97 8.43
N PHE A 23 5.53 -6.56 7.51
CA PHE A 23 4.97 -7.48 6.52
C PHE A 23 5.92 -8.59 6.08
N SER A 24 5.32 -9.65 5.52
CA SER A 24 5.96 -10.64 4.67
C SER A 24 5.18 -10.73 3.35
N ILE A 25 5.84 -11.07 2.25
CA ILE A 25 5.18 -11.25 0.95
C ILE A 25 4.74 -12.72 0.81
N SER A 26 3.43 -12.96 0.68
CA SER A 26 2.87 -14.31 0.47
C SER A 26 2.74 -14.67 -1.00
N GLN A 27 2.58 -13.67 -1.87
CA GLN A 27 2.57 -13.83 -3.32
C GLN A 27 3.19 -12.59 -3.94
N THR A 28 4.25 -12.79 -4.73
CA THR A 28 4.98 -11.70 -5.40
C THR A 28 4.20 -11.18 -6.60
N ASP A 29 4.68 -10.08 -7.18
CA ASP A 29 4.42 -9.79 -8.58
C ASP A 29 4.85 -11.01 -9.41
N TYR A 30 4.07 -11.36 -10.42
CA TYR A 30 4.26 -12.59 -11.23
C TYR A 30 3.94 -13.92 -10.53
N GLY A 31 3.33 -13.91 -9.34
CA GLY A 31 2.90 -15.11 -8.63
C GLY A 31 1.94 -16.00 -9.43
N THR A 32 2.16 -17.31 -9.42
CA THR A 32 1.48 -18.28 -10.31
C THR A 32 0.15 -18.82 -9.79
N PHE A 33 -0.41 -18.30 -8.70
CA PHE A 33 -1.70 -18.77 -8.17
C PHE A 33 -2.86 -17.82 -8.50
N SER A 34 -2.62 -16.50 -8.48
CA SER A 34 -3.64 -15.50 -8.80
C SER A 34 -3.12 -14.25 -9.51
N HIS A 35 -1.81 -13.94 -9.42
CA HIS A 35 -1.17 -12.85 -10.17
C HIS A 35 -0.76 -13.27 -11.58
N HIS A 36 -1.67 -13.95 -12.29
CA HIS A 36 -1.44 -14.42 -13.64
C HIS A 36 -1.54 -13.25 -14.64
N GLY A 37 -0.40 -12.65 -15.00
CA GLY A 37 -0.37 -11.67 -16.10
C GLY A 37 0.98 -11.45 -16.74
N GLY A 38 2.00 -12.26 -16.42
CA GLY A 38 3.37 -12.02 -16.89
C GLY A 38 3.89 -10.64 -16.43
N GLU A 39 4.86 -10.08 -17.16
CA GLU A 39 5.56 -8.80 -16.87
C GLU A 39 4.65 -7.58 -16.62
N GLU A 40 3.35 -7.71 -16.85
CA GLU A 40 2.36 -6.66 -16.73
C GLU A 40 1.65 -6.62 -15.37
N TYR A 41 1.88 -7.59 -14.49
CA TYR A 41 1.08 -7.78 -13.28
C TYR A 41 1.89 -7.51 -12.00
N TRP A 42 1.75 -6.31 -11.45
CA TRP A 42 2.57 -5.81 -10.32
C TRP A 42 1.82 -5.79 -8.98
N ALA A 43 0.76 -6.59 -8.87
CA ALA A 43 0.12 -6.89 -7.60
C ALA A 43 1.06 -7.64 -6.67
N THR A 44 0.95 -7.37 -5.38
CA THR A 44 1.67 -8.12 -4.35
C THR A 44 0.76 -8.35 -3.16
N ASP A 45 0.77 -9.57 -2.65
CA ASP A 45 0.02 -9.96 -1.47
C ASP A 45 0.92 -9.90 -0.23
N TYR A 46 0.47 -9.12 0.74
CA TYR A 46 1.19 -8.88 1.99
C TYR A 46 0.46 -9.51 3.17
N LEU A 47 1.20 -10.32 3.92
CA LEU A 47 0.83 -10.75 5.24
C LEU A 47 1.31 -9.71 6.25
N ALA A 48 0.41 -9.18 7.08
CA ALA A 48 0.80 -8.38 8.23
C ALA A 48 1.50 -9.22 9.31
N ILE A 49 2.70 -8.78 9.71
CA ILE A 49 3.53 -9.49 10.67
C ILE A 49 3.88 -8.55 11.84
N GLY A 50 3.70 -9.07 13.06
CA GLY A 50 4.02 -8.36 14.28
C GLY A 50 5.51 -8.39 14.64
N SER A 51 5.89 -7.61 15.65
CA SER A 51 7.29 -7.41 16.04
C SER A 51 8.05 -8.66 16.52
N ASN A 52 7.36 -9.74 16.85
CA ASN A 52 7.94 -11.04 17.21
C ASN A 52 7.77 -12.10 16.11
N GLY A 53 7.40 -11.70 14.89
CA GLY A 53 7.21 -12.60 13.75
C GLY A 53 5.83 -13.28 13.66
N GLN A 54 4.89 -12.97 14.56
CA GLN A 54 3.54 -13.53 14.52
C GLN A 54 2.70 -12.97 13.36
N ARG A 55 1.77 -13.77 12.83
CA ARG A 55 0.74 -13.28 11.90
C ARG A 55 -0.27 -12.39 12.62
N LEU A 56 -0.62 -11.24 12.04
CA LEU A 56 -1.64 -10.31 12.53
C LEU A 56 -2.85 -10.27 11.58
N TYR A 57 -4.03 -10.57 12.09
CA TYR A 57 -5.27 -10.62 11.30
C TYR A 57 -6.06 -9.33 11.44
N ARG A 58 -6.83 -8.94 10.40
CA ARG A 58 -7.58 -7.67 10.35
C ARG A 58 -6.70 -6.47 10.70
N GLN A 59 -5.44 -6.50 10.28
CA GLN A 59 -4.43 -5.51 10.63
C GLN A 59 -4.78 -4.18 9.96
N PRO A 60 -4.86 -3.06 10.72
CA PRO A 60 -5.02 -1.74 10.13
C PRO A 60 -3.86 -1.36 9.20
N CYS A 61 -4.23 -0.86 8.03
CA CYS A 61 -3.37 -0.20 7.04
C CYS A 61 -3.57 1.30 7.15
N TYR A 62 -2.49 2.06 7.10
CA TYR A 62 -2.51 3.51 7.28
C TYR A 62 -2.20 4.22 5.97
N ALA A 63 -2.87 5.36 5.74
CA ALA A 63 -2.78 6.11 4.51
C ALA A 63 -1.34 6.56 4.25
N PRO A 64 -0.74 6.20 3.10
CA PRO A 64 0.64 6.55 2.75
C PRO A 64 0.91 8.04 2.71
N VAL A 65 -0.11 8.80 2.33
CA VAL A 65 -0.19 10.26 2.15
C VAL A 65 -1.64 10.68 2.42
N ASP A 66 -1.98 11.95 2.25
CA ASP A 66 -3.39 12.33 2.20
C ASP A 66 -4.00 11.75 0.92
N ILE A 67 -4.99 10.86 1.07
CA ILE A 67 -5.61 10.10 -0.02
C ILE A 67 -7.11 10.34 -0.07
N LYS A 68 -7.69 10.16 -1.26
CA LYS A 68 -9.12 10.22 -1.53
C LYS A 68 -9.58 8.92 -2.17
N CYS A 69 -10.66 8.34 -1.67
CA CYS A 69 -11.29 7.18 -2.30
C CYS A 69 -11.92 7.63 -3.63
N VAL A 70 -11.57 6.98 -4.74
CA VAL A 70 -12.07 7.33 -6.08
C VAL A 70 -12.96 6.24 -6.67
N PHE A 71 -12.87 5.02 -6.16
CA PHE A 71 -13.70 3.91 -6.61
C PHE A 71 -13.82 2.84 -5.51
N ILE A 72 -14.97 2.17 -5.46
CA ILE A 72 -15.23 1.02 -4.59
C ILE A 72 -15.96 -0.04 -5.42
N ASN A 73 -15.48 -1.28 -5.36
CA ASN A 73 -16.24 -2.45 -5.76
C ASN A 73 -16.47 -3.32 -4.52
N GLN A 74 -17.70 -3.25 -3.99
CA GLN A 74 -18.09 -3.95 -2.76
C GLN A 74 -18.03 -5.47 -2.92
N ALA A 75 -18.43 -6.01 -4.08
CA ALA A 75 -18.48 -7.46 -4.32
C ALA A 75 -17.08 -8.11 -4.31
N GLU A 76 -16.05 -7.35 -4.68
CA GLU A 76 -14.65 -7.80 -4.70
C GLU A 76 -13.86 -7.32 -3.47
N ALA A 77 -14.53 -6.69 -2.49
CA ALA A 77 -13.89 -6.05 -1.34
C ALA A 77 -12.74 -5.08 -1.72
N MET A 78 -12.94 -4.34 -2.82
CA MET A 78 -11.90 -3.56 -3.49
C MET A 78 -12.16 -2.06 -3.35
N ALA A 79 -11.10 -1.29 -3.09
CA ALA A 79 -11.15 0.17 -3.14
C ALA A 79 -9.92 0.74 -3.85
N VAL A 80 -10.14 1.80 -4.62
CA VAL A 80 -9.08 2.59 -5.27
C VAL A 80 -8.97 3.93 -4.58
N TRP A 81 -7.74 4.32 -4.30
CA TRP A 81 -7.36 5.54 -3.61
C TRP A 81 -6.37 6.32 -4.48
N GLU A 82 -6.51 7.63 -4.52
CA GLU A 82 -5.51 8.52 -5.13
C GLU A 82 -5.02 9.56 -4.12
N SER A 83 -3.76 9.99 -4.22
CA SER A 83 -3.27 11.11 -3.41
C SER A 83 -4.02 12.40 -3.76
N VAL A 84 -4.32 13.21 -2.74
CA VAL A 84 -5.01 14.49 -2.92
C VAL A 84 -4.13 15.48 -3.68
N GLU A 85 -2.83 15.47 -3.39
CA GLU A 85 -1.80 16.30 -4.01
C GLU A 85 -0.72 15.43 -4.65
N ARG A 86 0.23 16.05 -5.38
CA ARG A 86 1.47 15.37 -5.79
C ARG A 86 2.31 15.03 -4.56
N VAL A 87 3.00 13.90 -4.61
CA VAL A 87 3.74 13.32 -3.49
C VAL A 87 5.10 12.83 -3.94
N HIS A 88 6.02 12.65 -2.99
CA HIS A 88 7.34 12.11 -3.23
C HIS A 88 7.30 10.58 -3.19
N LEU A 89 7.50 9.95 -4.36
CA LEU A 89 7.50 8.50 -4.56
C LEU A 89 8.90 7.92 -4.33
N ALA A 90 8.99 6.64 -3.97
CA ALA A 90 10.26 5.98 -3.63
C ALA A 90 11.29 5.97 -4.76
N ASN A 91 10.84 5.97 -6.01
CA ASN A 91 11.69 6.09 -7.20
C ASN A 91 12.19 7.53 -7.49
N GLY A 92 11.88 8.50 -6.62
CA GLY A 92 12.28 9.90 -6.73
C GLY A 92 11.36 10.78 -7.58
N MET A 93 10.27 10.23 -8.14
CA MET A 93 9.27 11.03 -8.84
C MET A 93 8.43 11.87 -7.88
N ILE A 94 8.11 13.09 -8.29
CA ILE A 94 7.04 13.88 -7.68
C ILE A 94 5.80 13.74 -8.56
N ASP A 95 4.80 12.97 -8.18
CA ASP A 95 3.54 12.83 -8.92
C ASP A 95 2.37 12.40 -8.02
N TYR A 96 1.18 12.26 -8.59
CA TYR A 96 0.06 11.65 -7.87
C TYR A 96 0.33 10.16 -7.67
N LEU A 97 -0.02 9.64 -6.48
CA LEU A 97 0.00 8.22 -6.15
C LEU A 97 -1.41 7.65 -6.34
N THR A 98 -1.51 6.46 -6.90
CA THR A 98 -2.75 5.67 -6.97
C THR A 98 -2.49 4.30 -6.36
N ILE A 99 -3.46 3.81 -5.59
CA ILE A 99 -3.36 2.56 -4.84
C ILE A 99 -4.68 1.83 -4.99
N THR A 100 -4.62 0.56 -5.39
CA THR A 100 -5.76 -0.35 -5.30
C THR A 100 -5.50 -1.35 -4.20
N CYS A 101 -6.48 -1.55 -3.33
CA CYS A 101 -6.43 -2.53 -2.25
C CYS A 101 -7.64 -3.46 -2.30
N TYR A 102 -7.45 -4.75 -1.98
CA TYR A 102 -8.52 -5.74 -1.88
C TYR A 102 -8.54 -6.43 -0.52
N HIS A 103 -9.65 -7.12 -0.28
CA HIS A 103 -9.88 -8.07 0.81
C HIS A 103 -10.21 -7.48 2.17
N ASP A 104 -10.49 -6.17 2.30
CA ASP A 104 -11.06 -5.68 3.55
C ASP A 104 -12.53 -6.11 3.68
N ASN A 105 -12.83 -6.95 4.68
CA ASN A 105 -14.19 -7.36 5.00
C ASN A 105 -15.13 -6.16 5.27
N ASP A 106 -14.61 -5.05 5.81
CA ASP A 106 -15.45 -3.87 6.08
C ASP A 106 -15.94 -3.22 4.76
N ILE A 107 -15.24 -3.41 3.63
CA ILE A 107 -15.72 -2.96 2.31
C ILE A 107 -16.87 -3.86 1.84
N GLU A 108 -16.68 -5.18 1.91
CA GLU A 108 -17.68 -6.19 1.53
C GLU A 108 -18.99 -6.01 2.33
N ASP A 109 -18.86 -5.77 3.63
CA ASP A 109 -19.98 -5.52 4.54
C ASP A 109 -20.59 -4.11 4.37
N GLY A 110 -20.01 -3.25 3.53
CA GLY A 110 -20.48 -1.88 3.30
C GLY A 110 -20.34 -0.95 4.51
N ILE A 111 -19.35 -1.22 5.37
CA ILE A 111 -19.12 -0.52 6.64
C ILE A 111 -18.32 0.77 6.41
N TYR A 112 -18.63 1.81 7.20
CA TYR A 112 -17.91 3.08 7.22
C TYR A 112 -16.43 2.86 7.63
N PRO A 113 -15.44 3.51 6.99
CA PRO A 113 -15.52 4.76 6.24
C PRO A 113 -15.52 4.68 4.71
N TYR A 114 -15.75 3.52 4.10
CA TYR A 114 -15.60 3.37 2.64
C TYR A 114 -16.69 4.10 1.86
N ARG A 115 -16.35 5.30 1.35
CA ARG A 115 -17.20 6.10 0.49
C ARG A 115 -16.36 6.79 -0.57
N VAL A 116 -16.79 6.72 -1.82
CA VAL A 116 -16.16 7.50 -2.90
C VAL A 116 -16.22 8.99 -2.53
N GLY A 117 -15.09 9.68 -2.68
CA GLY A 117 -14.87 11.06 -2.27
C GLY A 117 -14.36 11.25 -0.84
N GLN A 118 -14.36 10.20 0.00
CA GLN A 118 -13.81 10.29 1.36
C GLN A 118 -12.30 10.56 1.31
N VAL A 119 -11.87 11.58 2.06
CA VAL A 119 -10.45 11.92 2.22
C VAL A 119 -9.95 11.38 3.58
N ILE A 120 -8.81 10.71 3.55
CA ILE A 120 -8.11 10.20 4.73
C ILE A 120 -6.72 10.82 4.76
N ARG A 121 -6.33 11.39 5.90
CA ARG A 121 -5.02 12.01 6.09
C ARG A 121 -3.94 10.96 6.26
N GLN A 122 -2.70 11.29 5.87
CA GLN A 122 -1.53 10.44 6.08
C GLN A 122 -1.43 9.91 7.52
N GLY A 123 -1.13 8.62 7.65
CA GLY A 123 -1.00 7.95 8.94
C GLY A 123 -2.33 7.66 9.66
N TYR A 124 -3.49 7.97 9.08
CA TYR A 124 -4.78 7.46 9.56
C TYR A 124 -5.14 6.14 8.88
N ILE A 125 -5.95 5.33 9.57
CA ILE A 125 -6.43 4.06 9.02
C ILE A 125 -7.33 4.34 7.82
N PHE A 126 -7.04 3.70 6.69
CA PHE A 126 -7.85 3.78 5.47
C PHE A 126 -8.31 2.41 4.97
N PHE A 127 -7.69 1.34 5.46
CA PHE A 127 -7.93 -0.03 5.03
C PHE A 127 -7.55 -1.01 6.16
N LYS A 128 -7.99 -2.26 6.09
CA LYS A 128 -7.50 -3.37 6.92
C LYS A 128 -7.22 -4.59 6.06
N THR A 129 -6.24 -5.40 6.43
CA THR A 129 -6.12 -6.75 5.87
C THR A 129 -7.41 -7.53 6.12
N GLY A 130 -7.68 -8.53 5.30
CA GLY A 130 -8.85 -9.36 5.52
C GLY A 130 -9.01 -10.45 4.47
N THR A 131 -10.22 -10.98 4.41
CA THR A 131 -10.60 -12.11 3.55
C THR A 131 -11.78 -11.77 2.63
N GLY A 132 -12.14 -10.50 2.50
CA GLY A 132 -13.33 -10.11 1.74
C GLY A 132 -13.21 -10.44 0.26
N GLY A 133 -14.33 -10.74 -0.41
CA GLY A 133 -14.31 -11.19 -1.81
C GLY A 133 -13.65 -12.57 -1.96
N THR A 134 -12.84 -12.77 -3.01
CA THR A 134 -12.17 -14.06 -3.27
C THR A 134 -10.76 -14.09 -2.67
N ALA A 135 -10.63 -14.50 -1.42
CA ALA A 135 -9.33 -14.67 -0.73
C ALA A 135 -9.21 -16.07 -0.09
N THR A 136 -8.00 -16.66 -0.11
CA THR A 136 -7.71 -17.93 0.56
C THR A 136 -7.30 -17.78 2.02
N GLY A 137 -7.01 -16.56 2.45
CA GLY A 137 -6.63 -16.22 3.82
C GLY A 137 -6.53 -14.70 4.00
N ASP A 138 -6.35 -14.26 5.25
CA ASP A 138 -6.17 -12.84 5.55
C ASP A 138 -4.91 -12.34 4.85
N HIS A 139 -5.00 -11.24 4.11
CA HIS A 139 -3.87 -10.52 3.55
C HIS A 139 -4.29 -9.10 3.09
N LEU A 140 -3.32 -8.31 2.67
CA LEU A 140 -3.52 -7.10 1.86
C LEU A 140 -3.02 -7.42 0.45
N HIS A 141 -3.92 -7.46 -0.53
CA HIS A 141 -3.54 -7.37 -1.93
C HIS A 141 -3.42 -5.90 -2.30
N MET A 142 -2.28 -5.49 -2.84
CA MET A 142 -2.03 -4.09 -3.18
C MET A 142 -1.30 -3.93 -4.50
N GLU A 143 -1.79 -2.97 -5.28
CA GLU A 143 -1.17 -2.49 -6.51
C GLU A 143 -0.99 -0.97 -6.43
N THR A 144 0.09 -0.46 -7.01
CA THR A 144 0.37 0.98 -7.05
C THR A 144 0.66 1.49 -8.45
N GLY A 145 0.50 2.80 -8.63
CA GLY A 145 0.93 3.51 -9.82
C GLY A 145 0.93 5.00 -9.62
N TYR A 146 1.24 5.74 -10.68
CA TYR A 146 1.33 7.19 -10.67
C TYR A 146 0.43 7.88 -11.67
N GLY A 147 0.15 9.15 -11.38
CA GLY A 147 -0.86 9.95 -12.06
C GLY A 147 -2.22 9.85 -11.37
N ARG A 148 -3.24 10.51 -11.92
CA ARG A 148 -4.59 10.52 -11.35
C ARG A 148 -5.43 9.37 -11.88
N TYR A 149 -6.40 8.92 -11.08
CA TYR A 149 -7.39 7.97 -11.53
C TYR A 149 -8.20 8.57 -12.69
N LEU A 150 -8.25 7.87 -13.82
CA LEU A 150 -9.06 8.29 -14.97
C LEU A 150 -10.41 7.58 -14.87
N THR A 151 -11.52 8.28 -14.67
CA THR A 151 -12.84 7.61 -14.79
C THR A 151 -13.03 7.15 -16.23
N GLN A 152 -13.41 5.89 -16.42
CA GLN A 152 -13.69 5.26 -17.72
C GLN A 152 -14.44 6.22 -18.68
N GLN A 153 -13.75 6.74 -19.71
CA GLN A 153 -14.41 7.08 -20.96
C GLN A 153 -14.50 5.78 -21.76
N SER A 154 -15.71 5.23 -21.84
CA SER A 154 -16.21 4.31 -22.87
C SER A 154 -15.15 3.51 -23.65
N SER A 155 -14.98 2.22 -23.33
CA SER A 155 -14.68 1.25 -24.38
C SER A 155 -15.45 -0.05 -24.16
N ALA A 156 -16.05 -0.49 -25.26
CA ALA A 156 -17.02 -1.55 -25.37
C ALA A 156 -16.41 -2.96 -25.23
N ARG A 157 -15.78 -3.29 -24.09
CA ARG A 157 -15.30 -4.66 -23.81
C ARG A 157 -15.44 -5.04 -22.33
N TYR A 158 -16.68 -5.02 -21.84
CA TYR A 158 -17.01 -5.85 -20.68
C TYR A 158 -17.15 -7.29 -21.18
N THR A 159 -16.08 -8.09 -21.08
CA THR A 159 -16.18 -9.56 -21.19
C THR A 159 -15.99 -10.16 -19.80
N PRO A 160 -16.85 -11.10 -19.34
CA PRO A 160 -16.81 -11.68 -17.98
C PRO A 160 -15.50 -12.36 -17.57
N GLU A 161 -14.52 -12.43 -18.45
CA GLU A 161 -13.23 -13.12 -18.28
C GLU A 161 -12.12 -12.20 -17.76
N TYR A 162 -12.34 -10.88 -17.72
CA TYR A 162 -11.39 -9.93 -17.12
C TYR A 162 -11.85 -9.61 -15.70
N LYS A 163 -11.26 -10.33 -14.74
CA LYS A 163 -11.36 -9.98 -13.33
C LYS A 163 -10.81 -8.57 -13.13
N PHE A 164 -11.49 -7.79 -12.28
CA PHE A 164 -11.17 -6.41 -11.95
C PHE A 164 -9.71 -6.30 -11.53
N HIS A 165 -8.86 -5.95 -12.47
CA HIS A 165 -7.45 -5.68 -12.24
C HIS A 165 -7.21 -4.25 -12.72
N ILE A 166 -6.17 -3.61 -12.19
CA ILE A 166 -5.68 -2.34 -12.72
C ILE A 166 -5.43 -2.38 -14.25
N THR A 167 -5.36 -3.56 -14.88
CA THR A 167 -5.35 -3.74 -16.34
C THR A 167 -6.57 -3.19 -17.08
N ASP A 168 -7.75 -3.18 -16.46
CA ASP A 168 -9.00 -2.77 -17.13
C ASP A 168 -9.50 -1.40 -16.68
N TYR A 169 -8.97 -0.90 -15.56
CA TYR A 169 -9.31 0.41 -15.02
C TYR A 169 -8.08 1.13 -14.44
N THR A 170 -7.45 1.94 -15.31
CA THR A 170 -7.25 3.37 -15.01
C THR A 170 -6.25 3.75 -13.91
N THR A 171 -5.09 3.09 -13.86
CA THR A 171 -3.85 3.74 -13.42
C THR A 171 -3.14 4.29 -14.65
N PRO A 172 -2.79 5.59 -14.73
CA PRO A 172 -2.15 6.12 -15.93
C PRO A 172 -0.88 5.35 -16.27
N LYS A 173 -0.12 4.93 -15.25
CA LYS A 173 1.13 4.14 -15.36
C LYS A 173 1.39 3.36 -14.04
N ARG A 174 1.71 2.07 -14.14
CA ARG A 174 1.96 1.17 -12.99
C ARG A 174 3.31 1.49 -12.30
N LEU A 175 3.45 1.12 -11.04
CA LEU A 175 4.72 1.08 -10.30
C LEU A 175 4.79 -0.20 -9.47
N HIS A 176 6.00 -0.75 -9.31
CA HIS A 176 6.20 -1.70 -8.23
C HIS A 176 5.97 -0.99 -6.90
N ASN A 177 5.40 -1.70 -5.93
CA ASN A 177 5.10 -1.12 -4.62
C ASN A 177 6.36 -0.56 -3.92
N TYR A 178 7.54 -1.15 -4.17
CA TYR A 178 8.83 -0.66 -3.66
C TYR A 178 9.38 0.56 -4.41
N ASP A 179 8.91 0.84 -5.62
CA ASP A 179 9.22 2.07 -6.38
C ASP A 179 8.23 3.21 -6.03
N ALA A 180 7.06 2.88 -5.48
CA ALA A 180 6.07 3.86 -5.06
C ALA A 180 6.24 4.28 -3.60
N LEU A 181 6.59 3.36 -2.69
CA LEU A 181 6.43 3.52 -1.24
C LEU A 181 7.74 3.32 -0.46
N PHE A 182 8.05 4.25 0.43
CA PHE A 182 9.16 4.16 1.38
C PHE A 182 8.80 3.37 2.64
N ILE A 183 9.79 2.74 3.29
CA ILE A 183 9.60 1.85 4.45
C ILE A 183 10.10 2.41 5.79
N ASN A 184 10.17 3.74 5.95
CA ASN A 184 10.75 4.39 7.15
C ASN A 184 10.26 3.85 8.50
N ASP A 185 8.98 3.49 8.61
CA ASP A 185 8.36 2.92 9.82
C ASP A 185 7.88 1.48 9.64
N THR A 186 8.33 0.83 8.56
CA THR A 186 7.86 -0.49 8.15
C THR A 186 8.99 -1.49 8.25
N SER A 187 8.69 -2.65 8.83
CA SER A 187 9.63 -3.78 8.87
C SER A 187 9.29 -4.81 7.80
N PRO A 188 10.01 -4.85 6.65
CA PRO A 188 9.94 -5.98 5.74
C PRO A 188 10.65 -7.17 6.39
N ILE A 189 9.89 -8.17 6.83
CA ILE A 189 10.40 -9.32 7.60
C ILE A 189 10.82 -10.45 6.67
N ASP A 190 10.00 -10.74 5.67
CA ASP A 190 10.30 -11.73 4.63
C ASP A 190 9.85 -11.17 3.28
N SER A 191 10.82 -10.57 2.58
CA SER A 191 10.66 -9.96 1.26
C SER A 191 11.76 -10.52 0.37
N PRO A 192 11.45 -10.98 -0.86
CA PRO A 192 12.46 -11.46 -1.77
C PRO A 192 13.52 -10.39 -2.08
N GLU A 193 14.76 -10.82 -2.33
CA GLU A 193 15.91 -9.90 -2.49
C GLU A 193 15.79 -8.90 -3.65
N HIS A 194 14.98 -9.22 -4.66
CA HIS A 194 14.74 -8.33 -5.81
C HIS A 194 13.77 -7.18 -5.52
N TYR A 195 13.05 -7.22 -4.38
CA TYR A 195 12.23 -6.10 -3.90
C TYR A 195 13.12 -5.09 -3.18
N ILE A 196 13.51 -4.02 -3.86
CA ILE A 196 14.45 -3.02 -3.35
C ILE A 196 13.71 -1.93 -2.57
N TRP A 197 13.41 -2.23 -1.31
CA TRP A 197 12.78 -1.25 -0.41
C TRP A 197 13.78 -0.19 0.08
N VAL A 198 13.35 1.07 0.05
CA VAL A 198 14.17 2.21 0.47
C VAL A 198 13.53 3.01 1.60
N GLU A 199 14.38 3.57 2.45
CA GLU A 199 13.99 4.58 3.45
C GLU A 199 14.26 5.97 2.86
N PHE A 200 13.39 6.93 3.17
CA PHE A 200 13.60 8.33 2.81
C PHE A 200 14.54 9.01 3.80
N THR A 201 15.53 9.77 3.32
CA THR A 201 16.62 10.32 4.15
C THR A 201 16.76 11.85 4.14
N ASP A 202 15.80 12.63 3.62
CA ASP A 202 15.84 14.11 3.61
C ASP A 202 14.54 14.80 4.11
N PRO A 203 14.08 14.56 5.35
CA PRO A 203 12.90 15.24 5.89
C PRO A 203 13.23 16.64 6.43
N ILE A 204 12.39 17.65 6.11
CA ILE A 204 12.20 18.75 7.07
C ILE A 204 11.46 18.15 8.24
N LEU A 205 12.18 17.87 9.33
CA LEU A 205 11.59 17.53 10.62
C LEU A 205 10.77 18.74 11.11
N HIS A 206 9.49 18.82 10.74
CA HIS A 206 8.54 19.51 11.60
C HIS A 206 8.41 18.70 12.88
N GLU A 207 8.70 19.32 14.02
CA GLU A 207 8.64 18.69 15.34
C GLU A 207 7.39 17.83 15.51
N TYR A 208 7.59 16.52 15.65
CA TYR A 208 6.62 15.61 16.21
C TYR A 208 7.17 15.05 17.52
N THR A 209 6.36 15.13 18.56
CA THR A 209 6.55 14.41 19.83
C THR A 209 6.31 12.91 19.59
N SER A 210 7.28 12.19 19.01
CA SER A 210 7.23 10.74 18.91
C SER A 210 8.14 10.10 19.96
N LYS A 211 7.53 9.32 20.86
CA LYS A 211 8.25 8.19 21.43
C LYS A 211 8.48 7.23 20.26
N LYS A 212 9.69 7.21 19.70
CA LYS A 212 10.11 6.20 18.73
C LYS A 212 9.76 4.82 19.27
N PHE A 213 9.17 3.97 18.44
CA PHE A 213 8.93 2.60 18.83
C PHE A 213 10.26 1.89 19.08
N PRO A 214 10.44 1.16 20.21
CA PRO A 214 11.73 0.53 20.55
C PRO A 214 12.28 -0.43 19.48
N TRP A 215 11.47 -0.89 18.53
CA TRP A 215 11.85 -1.92 17.56
C TRP A 215 12.45 -1.42 16.25
N VAL A 216 12.25 -0.17 15.83
CA VAL A 216 13.01 0.38 14.67
C VAL A 216 14.51 0.37 14.98
N LEU A 217 14.86 0.51 16.26
CA LEU A 217 16.22 0.32 16.77
C LEU A 217 16.64 -1.16 16.85
N TYR A 218 15.69 -2.09 16.92
CA TYR A 218 15.93 -3.53 17.04
C TYR A 218 16.12 -4.21 15.67
N SER A 219 15.30 -3.89 14.67
CA SER A 219 15.44 -4.40 13.30
C SER A 219 16.77 -3.96 12.67
N ARG A 220 17.19 -2.71 12.93
CA ARG A 220 18.52 -2.20 12.56
C ARG A 220 19.66 -3.02 13.17
N LYS A 221 19.57 -3.37 14.46
CA LYS A 221 20.54 -4.24 15.14
C LYS A 221 20.59 -5.66 14.57
N LEU A 222 19.47 -6.20 14.09
CA LEU A 222 19.43 -7.53 13.47
C LEU A 222 20.05 -7.53 12.07
N ARG A 223 19.89 -6.45 11.28
CA ARG A 223 20.59 -6.27 10.00
C ARG A 223 22.10 -6.12 10.18
N GLU A 224 22.53 -5.32 11.16
CA GLU A 224 23.97 -5.11 11.43
C GLU A 224 24.67 -6.41 11.90
N LYS A 225 23.98 -7.28 12.65
CA LYS A 225 24.50 -8.59 13.08
C LYS A 225 24.60 -9.66 11.98
N ARG A 226 23.87 -9.50 10.87
CA ARG A 226 23.94 -10.44 9.73
C ARG A 226 25.09 -10.13 8.78
N ASN A 227 25.68 -8.94 8.87
CA ASN A 227 26.77 -8.46 8.02
C ASN A 227 28.13 -8.38 8.75
N SER A 228 28.24 -8.99 9.93
CA SER A 228 29.45 -9.12 10.76
C SER A 228 29.78 -10.57 11.02
#